data_AF-Q71J36-F1
#
_entry.id   AF-Q71J36-F1
#
_cell.length_a   1.000
_cell.length_b   1.000
_cell.length_c   1.000
_cell.angle_alpha   90.00
_cell.angle_beta   90.00
_cell.angle_gamma   90.00
#
_symmetry.space_group_name_H-M   'P 1'
#
loop_
_entity.id
_entity.type
_entity.pdbx_description
1 polymer ?
#
loop_
_entity_poly.entity_id
_entity_poly.type
_entity_poly.pdbx_seq_one_letter_code
_entity_poly.pdbx_strand_id
1 'polypeptide(L)' 'GFEGYKYGTCISVNDEIAHNIPRKNVFLKEGDLVKVDATCNLNGYESDSCTTYGVGQISEEDQHLMDVTKKAMYMGID' A
#
# COMPACT_ATOMS: atom_id res chain seq x y z
N GLY A 1 14.38 -9.84 -0.30
CA GLY A 1 13.09 -9.89 0.39
C GLY A 1 12.84 -11.30 0.89
N PHE A 2 11.71 -11.49 1.55
CA PHE A 2 11.27 -12.77 2.09
C PHE A 2 11.00 -13.78 0.95
N GLU A 3 11.38 -15.06 1.12
CA GLU A 3 11.08 -16.17 0.20
C GLU A 3 11.30 -15.92 -1.31
N GLY A 4 12.41 -15.25 -1.67
CA GLY A 4 12.75 -14.99 -3.08
C GLY A 4 12.09 -13.75 -3.67
N TYR A 5 11.35 -12.96 -2.87
CA TYR A 5 10.89 -11.63 -3.25
C TYR A 5 12.09 -10.68 -3.48
N LYS A 6 12.14 -10.06 -4.65
CA LYS A 6 13.36 -9.38 -5.16
C LYS A 6 13.46 -7.89 -4.83
N TYR A 7 12.40 -7.30 -4.29
CA TYR A 7 12.29 -5.86 -4.08
C TYR A 7 12.27 -5.52 -2.57
N GLY A 8 12.58 -4.26 -2.25
CA GLY A 8 12.62 -3.77 -0.87
C GLY A 8 11.25 -3.37 -0.30
N THR A 9 10.21 -3.29 -1.14
CA THR A 9 8.85 -2.91 -0.75
C THR A 9 7.85 -3.51 -1.74
N CYS A 10 6.60 -3.63 -1.31
CA CYS A 10 5.46 -3.99 -2.16
C CYS A 10 4.74 -2.70 -2.59
N ILE A 11 4.42 -2.60 -3.89
CA ILE A 11 3.72 -1.46 -4.48
C ILE A 11 2.55 -2.00 -5.30
N SER A 12 1.34 -1.75 -4.81
CA SER A 12 0.09 -2.22 -5.44
C SER A 12 -0.74 -1.03 -5.88
N VAL A 13 -1.10 -0.97 -7.16
CA VAL A 13 -1.85 0.13 -7.78
C VAL A 13 -3.28 -0.30 -8.08
N ASN A 14 -4.26 0.53 -7.70
CA ASN A 14 -5.70 0.35 -7.96
C ASN A 14 -6.22 -1.02 -7.51
N ASP A 15 -6.69 -1.87 -8.43
CA ASP A 15 -7.27 -3.20 -8.13
C ASP A 15 -6.26 -4.22 -7.58
N GLU A 16 -4.97 -3.90 -7.61
CA GLU A 16 -3.93 -4.76 -7.04
C GLU A 16 -4.04 -4.81 -5.52
N ILE A 17 -4.21 -6.01 -4.97
CA ILE A 17 -4.57 -6.19 -3.55
C ILE A 17 -3.34 -6.03 -2.65
N ALA A 18 -2.33 -6.90 -2.82
CA ALA A 18 -1.14 -6.96 -1.98
C ALA A 18 0.02 -7.69 -2.69
N HIS A 19 1.25 -7.49 -2.19
CA HIS A 19 2.47 -8.18 -2.62
C HIS A 19 2.87 -7.96 -4.10
N ASN A 20 2.34 -6.92 -4.75
CA ASN A 20 2.75 -6.54 -6.09
C ASN A 20 4.15 -5.91 -6.09
N ILE A 21 4.89 -6.16 -7.17
CA ILE A 21 6.27 -5.70 -7.31
C ILE A 21 6.35 -4.27 -7.86
N PRO A 22 7.32 -3.46 -7.41
CA PRO A 22 7.70 -2.22 -8.08
C PRO A 22 8.08 -2.47 -9.56
N ARG A 23 7.52 -1.66 -10.46
CA ARG A 23 7.71 -1.78 -11.92
C ARG A 23 8.23 -0.47 -12.50
N LYS A 24 9.31 -0.52 -13.28
CA LYS A 24 9.93 0.68 -13.90
C LYS A 24 9.09 1.33 -15.00
N ASN A 25 8.13 0.60 -15.57
CA ASN A 25 7.31 0.99 -16.70
C ASN A 25 5.85 1.30 -16.32
N VAL A 26 5.54 1.35 -15.03
CA VAL A 26 4.24 1.78 -14.51
C VAL A 26 4.42 3.16 -13.92
N PHE A 27 3.77 4.15 -14.52
CA PHE A 27 3.77 5.53 -14.06
C PHE A 27 2.41 5.84 -13.46
N LEU A 28 2.43 6.33 -12.22
CA LEU A 28 1.23 6.74 -11.52
C LEU A 28 0.56 7.91 -12.24
N LYS A 29 -0.76 7.89 -12.26
CA LYS A 29 -1.61 8.90 -12.87
C LYS A 29 -2.50 9.54 -11.81
N GLU A 30 -2.94 10.76 -12.09
CA GLU A 30 -3.96 11.40 -11.27
C GLU A 30 -5.21 10.51 -11.18
N GLY A 31 -5.71 10.33 -9.96
CA GLY A 31 -6.81 9.41 -9.64
C GLY A 31 -6.37 8.03 -9.17
N ASP A 32 -5.11 7.62 -9.35
CA ASP A 32 -4.67 6.28 -8.90
C ASP A 32 -4.65 6.18 -7.36
N LEU A 33 -4.99 4.98 -6.86
CA LEU A 33 -4.70 4.56 -5.50
C LEU A 33 -3.43 3.70 -5.48
N VAL A 34 -2.52 3.99 -4.56
CA VAL A 34 -1.26 3.26 -4.42
C VAL A 34 -1.08 2.80 -2.99
N LYS A 35 -1.02 1.48 -2.79
CA LYS A 35 -0.64 0.87 -1.52
C LYS A 35 0.88 0.72 -1.50
N VAL A 36 1.51 1.32 -0.51
CA VAL A 36 2.93 1.18 -0.20
C VAL A 36 3.05 0.37 1.08
N ASP A 37 3.63 -0.81 0.96
CA ASP A 37 3.77 -1.79 2.03
C ASP A 37 5.26 -2.08 2.26
N ALA A 38 5.72 -1.78 3.47
CA ALA A 38 7.13 -1.79 3.82
C ALA A 38 7.37 -2.37 5.20
N THR A 39 8.30 -3.32 5.24
CA THR A 39 8.86 -3.87 6.45
C THR A 39 10.29 -3.36 6.63
N CYS A 40 10.71 -3.13 7.87
CA CYS A 40 12.11 -2.86 8.19
C CYS A 40 12.61 -3.76 9.33
N ASN A 41 13.80 -4.31 9.14
CA ASN A 41 14.53 -5.04 10.17
C ASN A 41 15.49 -4.09 10.88
N LEU A 42 15.37 -4.00 12.20
CA LEU A 42 16.36 -3.36 13.06
C LEU A 42 16.76 -4.31 14.18
N ASN A 43 18.03 -4.70 14.20
CA ASN A 43 18.62 -5.58 15.22
C ASN A 43 17.83 -6.90 15.42
N GLY A 44 17.29 -7.47 14.34
CA GLY A 44 16.51 -8.71 14.39
C GLY A 44 15.02 -8.53 14.71
N TYR A 45 14.55 -7.30 14.92
CA TYR A 45 13.13 -6.99 15.07
C TYR A 45 12.57 -6.47 13.75
N GLU A 46 11.42 -6.99 13.34
CA GLU A 46 10.70 -6.54 12.15
C GLU A 46 9.59 -5.57 12.57
N SER A 47 9.54 -4.42 11.91
CA SER A 47 8.37 -3.52 11.94
C SER A 47 7.72 -3.54 10.58
N ASP A 48 6.39 -3.58 10.55
CA ASP A 48 5.61 -3.71 9.33
C ASP A 48 4.49 -2.68 9.26
N SER A 49 4.29 -2.07 8.10
CA SER A 49 3.22 -1.11 7.87
C SER A 49 2.91 -0.95 6.39
N CYS A 50 1.60 -0.88 6.08
CA CYS A 50 1.09 -0.56 4.76
C CYS A 50 0.18 0.67 4.83
N THR A 51 0.32 1.59 3.87
CA THR A 51 -0.57 2.75 3.73
C THR A 51 -1.00 2.91 2.28
N THR A 52 -2.29 3.21 2.08
CA THR A 52 -2.84 3.59 0.77
C THR A 52 -2.78 5.11 0.60
N TYR A 53 -2.30 5.56 -0.54
CA TYR A 53 -2.21 6.97 -0.92
C TYR A 53 -3.01 7.21 -2.20
N GLY A 54 -3.69 8.36 -2.27
CA GLY A 54 -4.28 8.86 -3.52
C GLY A 54 -3.27 9.70 -4.29
N VAL A 55 -3.21 9.53 -5.61
CA VAL A 55 -2.34 10.29 -6.50
C VAL A 55 -3.12 11.47 -7.07
N GLY A 56 -2.80 12.69 -6.64
CA GLY A 56 -3.55 13.89 -7.06
C GLY A 56 -4.98 13.88 -6.52
N GLN A 57 -5.93 14.33 -7.34
CA GLN A 57 -7.35 14.26 -6.98
C GLN A 57 -7.92 12.87 -7.29
N ILE A 58 -8.49 12.23 -6.27
CA ILE A 58 -9.17 10.93 -6.39
C ILE A 58 -10.69 11.10 -6.41
N SER A 59 -11.41 10.06 -6.83
CA SER A 59 -12.87 10.07 -6.84
C SER A 59 -13.46 10.05 -5.42
N GLU A 60 -14.73 10.46 -5.27
CA GLU A 60 -15.44 10.33 -3.99
C GLU A 60 -15.59 8.86 -3.58
N GLU A 61 -15.69 7.94 -4.55
CA GLU A 61 -15.78 6.50 -4.31
C GLU A 61 -14.45 5.95 -3.76
N ASP A 62 -13.32 6.35 -4.35
CA ASP A 62 -11.98 5.96 -3.88
C ASP A 62 -11.69 6.53 -2.49
N GLN A 63 -12.07 7.79 -2.26
CA GLN A 63 -11.96 8.39 -0.93
C GLN A 63 -12.81 7.63 0.09
N HIS A 64 -14.04 7.27 -0.27
CA HIS A 64 -14.90 6.46 0.59
C HIS A 64 -14.27 5.10 0.91
N LEU A 65 -13.71 4.41 -0.09
CA LEU A 65 -13.00 3.15 0.09
C LEU A 65 -11.83 3.28 1.08
N MET A 66 -11.02 4.33 0.95
CA MET A 66 -9.90 4.60 1.86
C MET A 66 -10.38 4.86 3.29
N ASP A 67 -11.45 5.64 3.44
CA ASP A 67 -12.00 6.01 4.76
C ASP A 67 -12.58 4.79 5.49
N VAL A 68 -13.37 3.95 4.80
CA VAL A 68 -13.94 2.74 5.42
C VAL A 68 -12.87 1.70 5.73
N THR A 69 -11.83 1.58 4.89
CA THR A 69 -10.69 0.68 5.13
C THR A 69 -9.93 1.11 6.39
N LYS A 70 -9.61 2.41 6.51
CA LYS A 70 -8.93 2.95 7.69
C LYS A 70 -9.78 2.80 8.94
N LYS A 71 -11.09 3.08 8.85
CA LYS A 71 -12.02 2.90 9.97
C LYS A 71 -12.06 1.43 10.43
N ALA A 72 -12.17 0.48 9.50
CA ALA A 72 -12.19 -0.94 9.83
C ALA A 72 -10.89 -1.40 10.51
N MET A 73 -9.73 -0.90 10.06
CA MET A 73 -8.44 -1.17 10.71
C MET A 73 -8.44 -0.71 12.18
N TYR A 74 -8.84 0.54 12.45
CA TYR A 74 -8.86 1.05 13.82
C TYR A 74 -9.91 0.37 14.70
N MET A 75 -11.08 -0.01 14.14
CA MET A 75 -12.05 -0.82 14.88
C MET A 75 -11.53 -2.20 15.29
N GLY A 76 -10.50 -2.73 14.62
CA GLY A 76 -9.82 -3.96 15.02
C GLY A 76 -8.69 -3.76 16.03
N ILE A 77 -8.19 -2.52 16.17
CA ILE A 77 -7.13 -2.14 17.11
C ILE A 77 -7.72 -1.71 18.45
N ASP A 78 -8.80 -0.92 18.40
CA ASP A 78 -9.52 -0.36 19.55
C ASP A 78 -10.47 -1.39 20.19
#